data_AF-A0A1G0KSH8-F1
#
_entry.id   AF-A0A1G0KSH8-F1
#
_cell.length_a   1.000
_cell.length_b   1.000
_cell.length_c   1.000
_cell.angle_alpha   90.00
_cell.angle_beta   90.00
_cell.angle_gamma   90.00
#
_symmetry.space_group_name_H-M   'P 1'
#
loop_
_entity.id
_entity.type
_entity.pdbx_description
1 polymer ?
#
loop_
_entity_poly.entity_id
_entity_poly.type
_entity_poly.pdbx_seq_one_letter_code
_entity_poly.pdbx_strand_id
1 'polypeptide(L)'
;MNKESSDFLTIDAANGITTIDGQPMVFHCNHFNRTLQNTVENCRHIDNEGILIRSAAEVTFLGMREHFKAQPWLTLDEQLRYAERLYSYCGFGLLPLADAVKSSSGAGDYSVNTHSSHYGRALALNFEKRRVAGEYFDLGFAIGALSAAFNRPFSGQLTQESISLKGNRTSFRLTSGGDDFAYLFDLKDRLPALAGARGMTSPIPGRAVASNIDEEAVIEGVRQAPLFGNNFGLIPAFGVELTRHYADYYNLISFRFEQALAEVLKNRPSLTDLLVYDYPALFHYKQYINLEGMALSRTLLIEAGHICGFNTMGGIMSSEAWDGLVSPMIQNREDWLHGIIAVINALGWGVWRVAELVPNERLVVRVWRSYESLGYLRWFGQADHPVDYLVTGVAASLMNLFYEGDITRHPRLDLNYYYQINRSANSFWGEQTLCLAMGHDFSEVAVTRRKRG
;
A
#
# COMPACT_ATOMS: atom_id res chain seq x y z
N MET A 1 -5.89 -22.51 -11.61
CA MET A 1 -4.53 -22.31 -11.06
C MET A 1 -3.55 -23.04 -11.97
N ASN A 2 -2.66 -22.34 -12.68
CA ASN A 2 -1.51 -23.03 -13.28
C ASN A 2 -0.56 -23.39 -12.13
N LYS A 3 -0.18 -24.66 -12.06
CA LYS A 3 0.59 -25.25 -10.96
C LYS A 3 1.96 -24.56 -10.73
N GLU A 4 2.46 -23.81 -11.71
CA GLU A 4 3.74 -23.09 -11.68
C GLU A 4 3.67 -21.70 -10.99
N SER A 5 2.48 -21.15 -10.72
CA SER A 5 2.35 -19.80 -10.12
C SER A 5 2.21 -19.80 -8.59
N SER A 6 2.32 -20.95 -7.93
CA SER A 6 2.15 -21.09 -6.47
C SER A 6 3.45 -21.33 -5.70
N ASP A 7 4.56 -21.61 -6.39
CA ASP A 7 5.78 -22.11 -5.75
C ASP A 7 6.60 -21.05 -4.99
N PHE A 8 6.20 -19.77 -5.06
CA PHE A 8 6.88 -18.63 -4.42
C PHE A 8 6.07 -17.94 -3.30
N LEU A 9 4.82 -18.36 -3.06
CA LEU A 9 3.94 -17.72 -2.06
C LEU A 9 3.95 -18.50 -0.74
N THR A 10 4.38 -17.85 0.35
CA THR A 10 4.19 -18.38 1.71
C THR A 10 3.13 -17.56 2.43
N ILE A 11 2.00 -18.20 2.77
CA ILE A 11 0.90 -17.57 3.49
C ILE A 11 0.96 -17.99 4.96
N ASP A 12 1.08 -17.01 5.87
CA ASP A 12 0.88 -17.23 7.30
C ASP A 12 -0.47 -16.67 7.74
N ALA A 13 -1.50 -17.49 7.53
CA ALA A 13 -2.88 -17.15 7.85
C ALA A 13 -3.11 -16.79 9.31
N ALA A 14 -2.38 -17.43 10.23
CA ALA A 14 -2.56 -17.26 11.67
C ALA A 14 -2.19 -15.85 12.13
N ASN A 15 -1.33 -15.17 11.37
CA ASN A 15 -0.77 -13.89 11.74
C ASN A 15 -1.30 -12.74 10.87
N GLY A 16 -2.18 -13.04 9.90
CA GLY A 16 -2.71 -12.05 8.97
C GLY A 16 -1.63 -11.44 8.06
N ILE A 17 -0.52 -12.16 7.83
CA ILE A 17 0.61 -11.72 7.03
C ILE A 17 0.85 -12.72 5.91
N THR A 18 1.03 -12.21 4.69
CA THR A 18 1.47 -13.00 3.54
C THR A 18 2.88 -12.58 3.16
N THR A 19 3.70 -13.51 2.69
CA THR A 19 5.05 -13.21 2.20
C THR A 19 5.32 -13.82 0.83
N ILE A 20 6.16 -13.13 0.05
CA ILE A 20 6.80 -13.66 -1.17
C ILE A 20 8.29 -13.37 -1.02
N ASP A 21 9.13 -14.40 -1.21
CA ASP A 21 10.60 -14.29 -1.04
C ASP A 21 11.03 -13.62 0.28
N GLY A 22 10.32 -13.96 1.36
CA GLY A 22 10.55 -13.39 2.70
C GLY A 22 10.11 -11.93 2.87
N GLN A 23 9.58 -11.28 1.83
CA GLN A 23 9.07 -9.92 1.90
C GLN A 23 7.57 -9.91 2.24
N PRO A 24 7.11 -9.06 3.18
CA PRO A 24 5.70 -8.96 3.52
C PRO A 24 4.88 -8.35 2.38
N MET A 25 3.73 -8.96 2.09
CA MET A 25 2.85 -8.61 0.98
C MET A 25 1.44 -8.28 1.47
N VAL A 26 0.85 -7.24 0.88
CA VAL A 26 -0.49 -6.74 1.19
C VAL A 26 -1.27 -6.41 -0.08
N PHE A 27 -2.59 -6.48 -0.05
CA PHE A 27 -3.41 -6.00 -1.15
C PHE A 27 -3.81 -4.54 -0.97
N HIS A 28 -3.62 -3.73 -2.01
CA HIS A 28 -4.19 -2.38 -2.12
C HIS A 28 -4.63 -2.10 -3.56
N CYS A 29 -5.45 -1.06 -3.75
CA CYS A 29 -5.92 -0.66 -5.06
C CYS A 29 -5.14 0.52 -5.66
N ASN A 30 -5.36 0.75 -6.95
CA ASN A 30 -4.86 1.89 -7.72
C ASN A 30 -5.16 3.25 -7.07
N HIS A 31 -6.30 3.40 -6.38
CA HIS A 31 -6.62 4.65 -5.69
C HIS A 31 -5.71 4.93 -4.50
N PHE A 32 -5.31 3.90 -3.75
CA PHE A 32 -4.35 4.06 -2.66
C PHE A 32 -2.95 4.36 -3.21
N ASN A 33 -2.48 3.53 -4.16
CA ASN A 33 -1.15 3.66 -4.77
C ASN A 33 -0.95 5.06 -5.38
N ARG A 34 -1.94 5.53 -6.15
CA ARG A 34 -1.95 6.87 -6.75
C ARG A 34 -1.95 7.97 -5.70
N THR A 35 -2.83 7.88 -4.70
CA THR A 35 -2.98 8.91 -3.68
C THR A 35 -1.73 9.04 -2.84
N LEU A 36 -1.20 7.93 -2.34
CA LEU A 36 0.01 7.92 -1.52
C LEU A 36 1.22 8.43 -2.30
N GLN A 37 1.38 8.02 -3.56
CA GLN A 37 2.44 8.56 -4.40
C GLN A 37 2.28 10.06 -4.64
N ASN A 38 1.08 10.53 -5.00
CA ASN A 38 0.81 11.95 -5.17
C ASN A 38 1.10 12.74 -3.88
N THR A 39 0.83 12.18 -2.70
CA THR A 39 1.17 12.80 -1.40
C THR A 39 2.67 13.06 -1.29
N VAL A 40 3.50 12.05 -1.59
CA VAL A 40 4.96 12.16 -1.53
C VAL A 40 5.49 13.07 -2.63
N GLU A 41 5.05 12.88 -3.86
CA GLU A 41 5.51 13.60 -5.05
C GLU A 41 5.21 15.11 -4.97
N ASN A 42 4.06 15.50 -4.42
CA ASN A 42 3.65 16.90 -4.40
C ASN A 42 4.28 17.72 -3.27
N CYS A 43 5.11 17.11 -2.42
CA CYS A 43 5.87 17.86 -1.45
C CYS A 43 7.18 18.36 -2.06
N ARG A 44 7.29 19.68 -2.22
CA ARG A 44 8.52 20.39 -2.57
C ARG A 44 9.54 20.28 -1.44
N HIS A 45 10.80 20.49 -1.79
CA HIS A 45 11.92 20.60 -0.85
C HIS A 45 12.34 19.32 -0.13
N ILE A 46 11.78 18.17 -0.50
CA ILE A 46 12.28 16.84 -0.12
C ILE A 46 12.73 16.07 -1.38
N ASP A 47 13.54 15.03 -1.21
CA ASP A 47 13.90 14.09 -2.28
C ASP A 47 12.75 13.10 -2.54
N ASN A 48 11.64 13.60 -3.09
CA ASN A 48 10.41 12.84 -3.32
C ASN A 48 10.61 11.66 -4.28
N GLU A 49 11.26 11.87 -5.43
CA GLU A 49 11.57 10.83 -6.42
C GLU A 49 12.51 9.79 -5.83
N GLY A 50 13.58 10.22 -5.13
CA GLY A 50 14.51 9.32 -4.47
C GLY A 50 13.83 8.45 -3.41
N ILE A 51 12.92 9.00 -2.60
CA ILE A 51 12.13 8.21 -1.63
C ILE A 51 11.34 7.10 -2.34
N LEU A 52 10.65 7.42 -3.43
CA LEU A 52 9.81 6.46 -4.16
C LEU A 52 10.66 5.37 -4.84
N ILE A 53 11.70 5.76 -5.59
CA ILE A 53 12.53 4.82 -6.35
C ILE A 53 13.36 3.94 -5.40
N ARG A 54 14.02 4.53 -4.39
CA ARG A 54 14.87 3.77 -3.45
C ARG A 54 14.07 2.76 -2.65
N SER A 55 12.88 3.13 -2.18
CA SER A 55 12.03 2.22 -1.41
C SER A 55 11.60 1.01 -2.25
N ALA A 56 11.28 1.21 -3.54
CA ALA A 56 10.94 0.13 -4.47
C ALA A 56 12.15 -0.77 -4.79
N ALA A 57 13.34 -0.16 -5.01
CA ALA A 57 14.57 -0.88 -5.27
C ALA A 57 15.00 -1.75 -4.08
N GLU A 58 14.91 -1.24 -2.86
CA GLU A 58 15.29 -1.94 -1.63
C GLU A 58 14.46 -3.21 -1.42
N VAL A 59 13.13 -3.11 -1.43
CA VAL A 59 12.26 -4.28 -1.19
C VAL A 59 12.38 -5.33 -2.29
N THR A 60 12.54 -4.88 -3.56
CA THR A 60 12.70 -5.78 -4.69
C THR A 60 14.05 -6.49 -4.64
N PHE A 61 15.13 -5.74 -4.38
CA PHE A 61 16.47 -6.30 -4.26
C PHE A 61 16.57 -7.32 -3.13
N LEU A 62 16.01 -7.04 -1.96
CA LEU A 62 16.05 -7.94 -0.81
C LEU A 62 15.36 -9.27 -1.12
N GLY A 63 14.13 -9.26 -1.65
CA GLY A 63 13.42 -10.49 -2.02
C GLY A 63 14.15 -11.28 -3.10
N MET A 64 14.51 -10.62 -4.20
CA MET A 64 15.17 -11.27 -5.35
C MET A 64 16.55 -11.84 -4.99
N ARG A 65 17.35 -11.11 -4.20
CA ARG A 65 18.67 -11.57 -3.77
C ARG A 65 18.58 -12.87 -2.98
N GLU A 66 17.65 -12.97 -2.04
CA GLU A 66 17.49 -14.19 -1.24
C GLU A 66 16.92 -15.34 -2.09
N HIS A 67 15.98 -15.06 -2.99
CA HIS A 67 15.47 -16.06 -3.94
C HIS A 67 16.59 -16.64 -4.82
N PHE A 68 17.40 -15.79 -5.43
CA PHE A 68 18.49 -16.22 -6.33
C PHE A 68 19.63 -16.91 -5.57
N LYS A 69 19.94 -16.49 -4.33
CA LYS A 69 20.88 -17.23 -3.46
C LYS A 69 20.38 -18.62 -3.12
N ALA A 70 19.08 -18.79 -2.87
CA ALA A 70 18.48 -20.09 -2.59
C ALA A 70 18.45 -21.01 -3.83
N GLN A 71 18.54 -20.44 -5.03
CA GLN A 71 18.52 -21.15 -6.30
C GLN A 71 19.72 -20.79 -7.20
N PRO A 72 20.95 -21.16 -6.78
CA PRO A 72 22.18 -20.77 -7.48
C PRO A 72 22.33 -21.39 -8.88
N TRP A 73 21.47 -22.35 -9.25
CA TRP A 73 21.44 -22.98 -10.57
C TRP A 73 20.67 -22.17 -11.63
N LEU A 74 19.90 -21.15 -11.23
CA LEU A 74 19.17 -20.32 -12.18
C LEU A 74 20.15 -19.52 -13.04
N THR A 75 19.97 -19.60 -14.35
CA THR A 75 20.66 -18.73 -15.31
C THR A 75 20.16 -17.29 -15.18
N LEU A 76 20.94 -16.33 -15.70
CA LEU A 76 20.53 -14.93 -15.75
C LEU A 76 19.17 -14.75 -16.45
N ASP A 77 18.91 -15.47 -17.56
CA ASP A 77 17.62 -15.40 -18.24
C ASP A 77 16.47 -15.88 -17.35
N GLU A 78 16.66 -16.97 -16.61
CA GLU A 78 15.65 -17.50 -15.69
C GLU A 78 15.38 -16.57 -14.50
N GLN A 79 16.43 -15.95 -13.96
CA GLN A 79 16.32 -14.94 -12.90
C GLN A 79 15.55 -13.71 -13.37
N LEU A 80 15.85 -13.20 -14.57
CA LEU A 80 15.12 -12.07 -15.15
C LEU A 80 13.65 -12.44 -15.37
N ARG A 81 13.38 -13.58 -16.03
CA ARG A 81 12.00 -14.06 -16.24
C ARG A 81 11.25 -14.32 -14.93
N TYR A 82 11.93 -14.71 -13.86
CA TYR A 82 11.32 -14.80 -12.54
C TYR A 82 10.82 -13.43 -12.07
N ALA A 83 11.67 -12.40 -12.17
CA ALA A 83 11.27 -11.03 -11.81
C ALA A 83 10.09 -10.52 -12.66
N GLU A 84 10.05 -10.81 -13.97
CA GLU A 84 8.90 -10.45 -14.84
C GLU A 84 7.62 -11.17 -14.40
N ARG A 85 7.70 -12.46 -14.07
CA ARG A 85 6.56 -13.26 -13.59
C ARG A 85 6.06 -12.74 -12.25
N LEU A 86 6.95 -12.42 -11.32
CA LEU A 86 6.55 -11.86 -10.03
C LEU A 86 5.86 -10.50 -10.21
N TYR A 87 6.44 -9.63 -11.04
CA TYR A 87 5.88 -8.31 -11.33
C TYR A 87 4.45 -8.39 -11.88
N SER A 88 4.24 -9.29 -12.84
CA SER A 88 2.93 -9.59 -13.41
C SER A 88 1.99 -10.23 -12.39
N TYR A 89 2.43 -11.26 -11.67
CA TYR A 89 1.64 -11.96 -10.65
C TYR A 89 1.09 -10.99 -9.60
N CYS A 90 1.91 -10.03 -9.16
CA CYS A 90 1.56 -9.02 -8.17
C CYS A 90 0.63 -7.90 -8.69
N GLY A 91 0.32 -7.89 -9.99
CA GLY A 91 -0.62 -6.92 -10.56
C GLY A 91 0.02 -5.60 -10.97
N PHE A 92 1.35 -5.51 -11.08
CA PHE A 92 2.03 -4.26 -11.40
C PHE A 92 2.06 -3.95 -12.91
N GLY A 93 1.75 -4.92 -13.76
CA GLY A 93 1.75 -4.81 -15.22
C GLY A 93 2.71 -5.79 -15.88
N LEU A 94 3.28 -5.40 -17.01
CA LEU A 94 4.31 -6.18 -17.72
C LEU A 94 5.65 -5.47 -17.62
N LEU A 95 6.75 -6.23 -17.50
CA LEU A 95 8.09 -5.67 -17.39
C LEU A 95 9.10 -6.54 -18.14
N PRO A 96 9.39 -6.28 -19.43
CA PRO A 96 10.21 -7.18 -20.25
C PRO A 96 11.72 -6.95 -20.02
N LEU A 97 12.21 -7.31 -18.84
CA LEU A 97 13.62 -7.21 -18.45
C LEU A 97 14.54 -8.14 -19.24
N ALA A 98 14.14 -9.40 -19.45
CA ALA A 98 14.95 -10.39 -20.16
C ALA A 98 15.19 -9.99 -21.62
N ASP A 99 14.13 -9.50 -22.28
CA ASP A 99 14.22 -9.04 -23.67
C ASP A 99 15.02 -7.73 -23.78
N ALA A 100 14.87 -6.81 -22.82
CA ALA A 100 15.67 -5.59 -22.76
C ALA A 100 17.17 -5.89 -22.59
N VAL A 101 17.52 -6.88 -21.77
CA VAL A 101 18.92 -7.33 -21.59
C VAL A 101 19.45 -8.01 -22.85
N LYS A 102 18.67 -8.86 -23.52
CA LYS A 102 19.10 -9.53 -24.76
C LYS A 102 19.29 -8.57 -25.94
N SER A 103 18.47 -7.52 -26.01
CA SER A 103 18.49 -6.55 -27.10
C SER A 103 19.51 -5.41 -26.90
N SER A 104 20.16 -5.33 -25.74
CA SER A 104 21.17 -4.29 -25.49
C SER A 104 22.40 -4.48 -26.40
N SER A 105 22.78 -3.43 -27.11
CA SER A 105 23.90 -3.41 -28.07
C SER A 105 25.24 -2.97 -27.46
N GLY A 106 25.29 -2.66 -26.16
CA GLY A 106 26.46 -2.14 -25.46
C GLY A 106 26.64 -2.71 -24.06
N ALA A 107 27.86 -2.57 -23.51
CA ALA A 107 28.22 -3.06 -22.19
C ALA A 107 27.69 -2.11 -21.09
N GLY A 108 26.40 -2.22 -20.77
CA GLY A 108 25.86 -1.66 -19.52
C GLY A 108 24.71 -0.67 -19.64
N ASP A 109 24.19 -0.35 -20.82
CA ASP A 109 23.00 0.49 -20.98
C ASP A 109 21.82 -0.32 -21.54
N TYR A 110 20.67 -0.21 -20.88
CA TYR A 110 19.48 -1.01 -21.16
C TYR A 110 18.25 -0.10 -21.30
N SER A 111 17.42 -0.40 -22.30
CA SER A 111 16.15 0.29 -22.53
C SER A 111 15.01 -0.69 -22.31
N VAL A 112 14.21 -0.46 -21.28
CA VAL A 112 13.03 -1.27 -20.98
C VAL A 112 11.80 -0.49 -21.39
N ASN A 113 10.93 -1.14 -22.15
CA ASN A 113 9.70 -0.56 -22.68
C ASN A 113 8.53 -1.43 -22.23
N THR A 114 7.54 -0.86 -21.55
CA THR A 114 6.32 -1.57 -21.15
C THR A 114 5.07 -0.89 -21.69
N HIS A 115 4.11 -1.71 -22.12
CA HIS A 115 2.78 -1.26 -22.54
C HIS A 115 1.71 -1.45 -21.45
N SER A 116 2.09 -1.93 -20.26
CA SER A 116 1.16 -2.14 -19.15
C SER A 116 1.86 -1.83 -17.83
N SER A 117 1.40 -0.79 -17.16
CA SER A 117 1.87 -0.37 -15.84
C SER A 117 0.67 -0.01 -14.97
N HIS A 118 0.62 -0.59 -13.77
CA HIS A 118 -0.36 -0.23 -12.75
C HIS A 118 -0.23 1.26 -12.37
N TYR A 119 0.98 1.71 -12.04
CA TYR A 119 1.22 3.10 -11.66
C TYR A 119 0.95 4.05 -12.83
N GLY A 120 1.37 3.69 -14.04
CA GLY A 120 1.11 4.45 -15.25
C GLY A 120 -0.38 4.69 -15.47
N ARG A 121 -1.20 3.62 -15.43
CA ARG A 121 -2.66 3.71 -15.57
C ARG A 121 -3.31 4.47 -14.43
N ALA A 122 -2.93 4.17 -13.19
CA ALA A 122 -3.49 4.81 -12.01
C ALA A 122 -3.25 6.33 -12.02
N LEU A 123 -2.02 6.76 -12.32
CA LEU A 123 -1.65 8.18 -12.36
C LEU A 123 -2.22 8.90 -13.58
N ALA A 124 -2.47 8.20 -14.69
CA ALA A 124 -3.16 8.77 -15.85
C ALA A 124 -4.62 9.16 -15.56
N LEU A 125 -5.23 8.60 -14.49
CA LEU A 125 -6.54 8.99 -13.98
C LEU A 125 -6.52 10.31 -13.18
N ASN A 126 -5.35 10.94 -12.98
CA ASN A 126 -5.29 12.26 -12.36
C ASN A 126 -6.07 13.27 -13.22
N PHE A 127 -6.91 14.08 -12.56
CA PHE A 127 -7.68 15.14 -13.23
C PHE A 127 -6.77 16.20 -13.86
N GLU A 128 -5.63 16.46 -13.21
CA GLU A 128 -4.64 17.39 -13.70
C GLU A 128 -3.62 16.72 -14.61
N LYS A 129 -3.19 17.47 -15.63
CA LYS A 129 -2.17 17.00 -16.56
C LYS A 129 -0.81 16.96 -15.84
N ARG A 130 -0.30 15.75 -15.65
CA ARG A 130 1.08 15.51 -15.17
C ARG A 130 2.10 16.07 -16.17
N ARG A 131 3.23 16.55 -15.65
CA ARG A 131 4.35 17.11 -16.45
C ARG A 131 5.56 16.20 -16.52
N VAL A 132 5.65 15.23 -15.61
CA VAL A 132 6.72 14.24 -15.53
C VAL A 132 6.13 12.85 -15.38
N ALA A 133 6.85 11.85 -15.88
CA ALA A 133 6.50 10.44 -15.72
C ALA A 133 6.44 10.08 -14.23
N GLY A 134 5.60 9.10 -13.87
CA GLY A 134 5.32 8.76 -12.47
C GLY A 134 5.49 7.29 -12.13
N GLU A 135 6.00 6.47 -13.05
CA GLU A 135 6.24 5.04 -12.83
C GLU A 135 7.49 4.77 -11.97
N TYR A 136 7.64 5.49 -10.86
CA TYR A 136 8.80 5.41 -9.97
C TYR A 136 8.96 4.03 -9.32
N PHE A 137 7.84 3.39 -8.96
CA PHE A 137 7.87 2.02 -8.44
C PHE A 137 8.39 1.05 -9.50
N ASP A 138 7.90 1.14 -10.73
CA ASP A 138 8.32 0.27 -11.85
C ASP A 138 9.83 0.41 -12.11
N LEU A 139 10.34 1.65 -12.09
CA LEU A 139 11.78 1.93 -12.23
C LEU A 139 12.58 1.34 -11.07
N GLY A 140 12.14 1.57 -9.82
CA GLY A 140 12.83 1.02 -8.64
C GLY A 140 12.80 -0.51 -8.62
N PHE A 141 11.69 -1.13 -9.00
CA PHE A 141 11.59 -2.58 -9.16
C PHE A 141 12.61 -3.09 -10.18
N ALA A 142 12.69 -2.46 -11.36
CA ALA A 142 13.66 -2.84 -12.39
C ALA A 142 15.11 -2.70 -11.88
N ILE A 143 15.43 -1.61 -11.18
CA ILE A 143 16.74 -1.39 -10.55
C ILE A 143 17.06 -2.52 -9.56
N GLY A 144 16.15 -2.83 -8.63
CA GLY A 144 16.36 -3.87 -7.63
C GLY A 144 16.50 -5.26 -8.23
N ALA A 145 15.66 -5.60 -9.21
CA ALA A 145 15.68 -6.89 -9.91
C ALA A 145 16.98 -7.10 -10.71
N LEU A 146 17.38 -6.12 -11.51
CA LEU A 146 18.63 -6.19 -12.28
C LEU A 146 19.85 -6.21 -11.35
N SER A 147 19.83 -5.41 -10.27
CA SER A 147 20.94 -5.39 -9.32
C SER A 147 21.14 -6.76 -8.65
N ALA A 148 20.04 -7.44 -8.30
CA ALA A 148 20.07 -8.78 -7.72
C ALA A 148 20.54 -9.83 -8.75
N ALA A 149 20.00 -9.81 -9.96
CA ALA A 149 20.30 -10.81 -10.99
C ALA A 149 21.75 -10.73 -11.51
N PHE A 150 22.27 -9.52 -11.72
CA PHE A 150 23.66 -9.31 -12.18
C PHE A 150 24.68 -9.25 -11.05
N ASN A 151 24.23 -9.26 -9.79
CA ASN A 151 25.04 -9.08 -8.59
C ASN A 151 26.00 -7.87 -8.68
N ARG A 152 25.45 -6.72 -9.13
CA ARG A 152 26.14 -5.42 -9.24
C ARG A 152 25.11 -4.29 -9.18
N PRO A 153 25.46 -3.06 -8.78
CA PRO A 153 24.49 -1.97 -8.75
C PRO A 153 24.00 -1.56 -10.14
N PHE A 154 22.74 -1.20 -10.23
CA PHE A 154 22.13 -0.52 -11.38
C PHE A 154 21.55 0.82 -10.93
N SER A 155 21.58 1.80 -11.82
CA SER A 155 20.82 3.05 -11.72
C SER A 155 19.85 3.15 -12.90
N GLY A 156 18.92 4.09 -12.84
CA GLY A 156 18.04 4.33 -13.98
C GLY A 156 17.24 5.61 -13.89
N GLN A 157 16.58 5.94 -15.00
CA GLN A 157 15.77 7.15 -15.17
C GLN A 157 14.54 6.85 -16.03
N LEU A 158 13.41 7.45 -15.63
CA LEU A 158 12.20 7.48 -16.46
C LEU A 158 12.43 8.41 -17.67
N THR A 159 11.87 8.06 -18.81
CA THR A 159 11.80 8.97 -19.97
C THR A 159 10.45 9.70 -19.99
N GLN A 160 10.31 10.68 -20.90
CA GLN A 160 9.04 11.37 -21.12
C GLN A 160 8.03 10.54 -21.94
N GLU A 161 8.42 9.36 -22.41
CA GLU A 161 7.50 8.39 -22.97
C GLU A 161 6.94 7.53 -21.82
N SER A 162 5.71 7.87 -21.39
CA SER A 162 5.10 7.31 -20.17
C SER A 162 3.58 7.21 -20.29
N ILE A 163 3.03 6.11 -19.78
CA ILE A 163 1.57 5.88 -19.66
C ILE A 163 0.96 6.91 -18.69
N SER A 164 1.63 7.25 -17.59
CA SER A 164 1.17 8.30 -16.66
C SER A 164 1.03 9.67 -17.30
N LEU A 165 1.75 9.92 -18.40
CA LEU A 165 1.65 11.11 -19.25
C LEU A 165 0.61 10.96 -20.38
N LYS A 166 -0.25 9.94 -20.29
CA LYS A 166 -1.24 9.54 -21.30
C LYS A 166 -0.62 9.05 -22.61
N GLY A 167 0.63 8.57 -22.57
CA GLY A 167 1.26 7.82 -23.65
C GLY A 167 0.74 6.38 -23.76
N ASN A 168 1.18 5.66 -24.78
CA ASN A 168 0.81 4.25 -25.03
C ASN A 168 1.82 3.22 -24.47
N ARG A 169 2.92 3.71 -23.90
CA ARG A 169 3.97 2.91 -23.27
C ARG A 169 4.78 3.76 -22.29
N THR A 170 5.46 3.07 -21.39
CA THR A 170 6.45 3.65 -20.48
C THR A 170 7.82 3.10 -20.82
N SER A 171 8.77 4.01 -20.98
CA SER A 171 10.15 3.69 -21.32
C SER A 171 11.07 4.22 -20.22
N PHE A 172 11.98 3.39 -19.73
CA PHE A 172 13.04 3.81 -18.81
C PHE A 172 14.40 3.28 -19.26
N ARG A 173 15.44 4.09 -18.99
CA ARG A 173 16.84 3.74 -19.24
C ARG A 173 17.47 3.29 -17.94
N LEU A 174 18.15 2.15 -17.99
CA LEU A 174 18.88 1.56 -16.88
C LEU A 174 20.35 1.46 -17.27
N THR A 175 21.24 1.75 -16.33
CA THR A 175 22.68 1.66 -16.53
C THR A 175 23.28 0.79 -15.44
N SER A 176 24.13 -0.17 -15.83
CA SER A 176 24.88 -1.00 -14.88
C SER A 176 26.11 -0.24 -14.38
N GLY A 177 26.34 -0.28 -13.07
CA GLY A 177 27.39 0.50 -12.40
C GLY A 177 26.87 1.82 -11.84
N GLY A 178 27.79 2.58 -11.23
CA GLY A 178 27.47 3.78 -10.45
C GLY A 178 27.27 3.49 -8.96
N ASP A 179 27.27 4.56 -8.16
CA ASP A 179 27.30 4.47 -6.70
C ASP A 179 25.92 4.67 -6.04
N ASP A 180 24.93 5.20 -6.78
CA ASP A 180 23.63 5.61 -6.23
C ASP A 180 22.87 4.49 -5.52
N PHE A 181 23.01 3.26 -6.02
CA PHE A 181 22.37 2.05 -5.48
C PHE A 181 23.38 0.99 -5.01
N ALA A 182 24.67 1.35 -4.89
CA ALA A 182 25.69 0.43 -4.35
C ALA A 182 25.36 -0.01 -2.92
N TYR A 183 24.70 0.86 -2.14
CA TYR A 183 24.28 0.58 -0.77
C TYR A 183 23.29 -0.59 -0.64
N LEU A 184 22.61 -0.99 -1.72
CA LEU A 184 21.69 -2.13 -1.72
C LEU A 184 22.39 -3.40 -1.21
N PHE A 185 23.66 -3.59 -1.58
CA PHE A 185 24.45 -4.76 -1.19
C PHE A 185 24.83 -4.77 0.30
N ASP A 186 24.78 -3.61 0.95
CA ASP A 186 25.02 -3.45 2.39
C ASP A 186 23.72 -3.51 3.22
N LEU A 187 22.55 -3.66 2.59
CA LEU A 187 21.29 -3.84 3.30
C LEU A 187 21.32 -5.15 4.11
N LYS A 188 21.31 -4.98 5.43
CA LYS A 188 21.17 -6.06 6.42
C LYS A 188 19.72 -6.20 6.85
N ASP A 189 19.33 -7.40 7.25
CA ASP A 189 18.06 -7.64 7.91
C ASP A 189 18.00 -6.90 9.26
N ARG A 190 17.14 -5.88 9.34
CA ARG A 190 16.97 -5.02 10.52
C ARG A 190 15.91 -5.56 11.48
N LEU A 191 16.08 -6.81 11.89
CA LEU A 191 15.15 -7.54 12.75
C LEU A 191 15.16 -7.21 14.26
N PRO A 192 16.16 -6.56 14.89
CA PRO A 192 16.23 -6.54 16.37
C PRO A 192 15.02 -5.92 17.08
N ALA A 193 14.54 -4.75 16.64
CA ALA A 193 13.41 -4.08 17.28
C ALA A 193 12.07 -4.82 17.04
N LEU A 194 11.91 -5.38 15.84
CA LEU A 194 10.75 -6.20 15.49
C LEU A 194 10.69 -7.47 16.35
N ALA A 195 11.80 -8.20 16.46
CA ALA A 195 11.86 -9.46 17.21
C ALA A 195 11.59 -9.27 18.72
N GLY A 196 11.96 -8.12 19.28
CA GLY A 196 11.73 -7.78 20.68
C GLY A 196 10.38 -7.12 20.98
N ALA A 197 9.55 -6.83 19.97
CA ALA A 197 8.28 -6.15 20.17
C ALA A 197 7.27 -7.06 20.88
N ARG A 198 6.64 -6.55 21.96
CA ARG A 198 5.68 -7.31 22.79
C ARG A 198 4.59 -7.98 21.94
N GLY A 199 3.99 -7.22 21.02
CA GLY A 199 2.93 -7.66 20.12
C GLY A 199 3.27 -8.85 19.20
N MET A 200 4.55 -9.21 19.03
CA MET A 200 4.93 -10.42 18.29
C MET A 200 4.59 -11.70 19.06
N THR A 201 4.58 -11.64 20.38
CA THR A 201 4.29 -12.79 21.27
C THR A 201 2.89 -12.73 21.87
N SER A 202 2.20 -11.59 21.76
CA SER A 202 0.88 -11.41 22.34
C SER A 202 -0.15 -12.32 21.65
N PRO A 203 -1.04 -12.98 22.41
CA PRO A 203 -2.08 -13.82 21.85
C PRO A 203 -3.07 -12.96 21.06
N ILE A 204 -3.53 -13.49 19.93
CA ILE A 204 -4.57 -12.86 19.11
C ILE A 204 -5.91 -13.47 19.54
N PRO A 205 -6.82 -12.71 20.17
CA PRO A 205 -8.08 -13.25 20.61
C PRO A 205 -9.02 -13.51 19.43
N GLY A 206 -10.00 -14.38 19.65
CA GLY A 206 -11.19 -14.47 18.79
C GLY A 206 -12.03 -13.20 18.85
N ARG A 207 -13.14 -13.17 18.12
CA ARG A 207 -14.06 -12.03 18.13
C ARG A 207 -14.69 -11.84 19.51
N ALA A 208 -14.69 -10.60 19.99
CA ALA A 208 -15.32 -10.21 21.26
C ALA A 208 -16.76 -9.73 21.07
N VAL A 209 -17.06 -9.10 19.93
CA VAL A 209 -18.40 -8.65 19.55
C VAL A 209 -19.06 -9.72 18.67
N ALA A 210 -20.30 -10.10 19.01
CA ALA A 210 -21.05 -11.14 18.32
C ALA A 210 -21.45 -10.71 16.90
N SER A 211 -21.41 -11.64 15.96
CA SER A 211 -21.83 -11.45 14.56
C SER A 211 -22.16 -12.80 13.91
N ASN A 212 -23.04 -12.79 12.91
CA ASN A 212 -23.41 -13.96 12.11
C ASN A 212 -22.40 -14.32 11.02
N ILE A 213 -21.40 -13.46 10.79
CA ILE A 213 -20.39 -13.70 9.76
C ILE A 213 -19.52 -14.89 10.14
N ASP A 214 -19.34 -15.84 9.23
CA ASP A 214 -18.29 -16.87 9.35
C ASP A 214 -16.97 -16.30 8.83
N GLU A 215 -16.12 -15.83 9.75
CA GLU A 215 -14.85 -15.19 9.40
C GLU A 215 -13.90 -16.15 8.68
N GLU A 216 -13.84 -17.41 9.10
CA GLU A 216 -12.94 -18.40 8.50
C GLU A 216 -13.37 -18.72 7.07
N ALA A 217 -14.67 -18.88 6.82
CA ALA A 217 -15.21 -19.09 5.49
C ALA A 217 -14.94 -17.89 4.56
N VAL A 218 -15.08 -16.66 5.06
CA VAL A 218 -14.76 -15.45 4.28
C VAL A 218 -13.27 -15.38 3.94
N ILE A 219 -12.39 -15.61 4.91
CA ILE A 219 -10.93 -15.59 4.68
C ILE A 219 -10.53 -16.65 3.65
N GLU A 220 -11.07 -17.86 3.75
CA GLU A 220 -10.79 -18.93 2.80
C GLU A 220 -11.35 -18.63 1.40
N GLY A 221 -12.57 -18.07 1.33
CA GLY A 221 -13.17 -17.64 0.06
C GLY A 221 -12.33 -16.56 -0.65
N VAL A 222 -11.83 -15.56 0.09
CA VAL A 222 -10.94 -14.53 -0.47
C VAL A 222 -9.59 -15.12 -0.89
N ARG A 223 -9.03 -16.06 -0.12
CA ARG A 223 -7.77 -16.74 -0.47
C ARG A 223 -7.87 -17.50 -1.79
N GLN A 224 -9.03 -18.10 -2.07
CA GLN A 224 -9.27 -18.86 -3.30
C GLN A 224 -9.59 -17.98 -4.51
N ALA A 225 -9.90 -16.70 -4.30
CA ALA A 225 -10.17 -15.77 -5.38
C ALA A 225 -8.93 -15.59 -6.28
N PRO A 226 -9.10 -15.50 -7.62
CA PRO A 226 -7.99 -15.42 -8.56
C PRO A 226 -7.38 -14.00 -8.59
N LEU A 227 -6.83 -13.56 -7.46
CA LEU A 227 -6.23 -12.24 -7.27
C LEU A 227 -4.75 -12.25 -7.69
N PHE A 228 -4.51 -12.50 -8.97
CA PHE A 228 -3.20 -12.49 -9.60
C PHE A 228 -3.28 -11.89 -11.02
N GLY A 229 -2.15 -11.42 -11.54
CA GLY A 229 -2.09 -10.71 -12.82
C GLY A 229 -2.73 -11.46 -13.99
N ASN A 230 -3.52 -10.74 -14.79
CA ASN A 230 -4.07 -11.21 -16.05
C ASN A 230 -3.04 -11.12 -17.20
N ASN A 231 -3.48 -11.22 -18.46
CA ASN A 231 -2.60 -11.13 -19.63
C ASN A 231 -1.88 -9.77 -19.80
N PHE A 232 -2.33 -8.73 -19.08
CA PHE A 232 -1.66 -7.43 -18.98
C PHE A 232 -0.83 -7.30 -17.69
N GLY A 233 -0.74 -8.37 -16.89
CA GLY A 233 -0.11 -8.37 -15.58
C GLY A 233 -0.80 -7.48 -14.55
N LEU A 234 -2.10 -7.21 -14.72
CA LEU A 234 -2.92 -6.38 -13.82
C LEU A 234 -3.97 -7.24 -13.11
N ILE A 235 -4.43 -6.81 -11.93
CA ILE A 235 -5.49 -7.49 -11.16
C ILE A 235 -6.76 -6.62 -11.12
N PRO A 236 -7.60 -6.59 -12.18
CA PRO A 236 -8.90 -5.94 -12.11
C PRO A 236 -9.86 -6.75 -11.22
N ALA A 237 -10.26 -6.19 -10.08
CA ALA A 237 -11.17 -6.85 -9.14
C ALA A 237 -11.98 -5.81 -8.36
N PHE A 238 -13.23 -6.14 -8.03
CA PHE A 238 -14.10 -5.32 -7.18
C PHE A 238 -14.28 -3.85 -7.67
N GLY A 239 -14.28 -3.65 -8.99
CA GLY A 239 -14.43 -2.32 -9.59
C GLY A 239 -13.17 -1.43 -9.52
N VAL A 240 -12.04 -1.99 -9.06
CA VAL A 240 -10.74 -1.30 -8.98
C VAL A 240 -9.63 -2.15 -9.63
N GLU A 241 -8.43 -1.61 -9.73
CA GLU A 241 -7.23 -2.39 -10.08
C GLU A 241 -6.44 -2.63 -8.80
N LEU A 242 -6.36 -3.88 -8.36
CA LEU A 242 -5.59 -4.29 -7.19
C LEU A 242 -4.12 -4.54 -7.53
N THR A 243 -3.29 -4.49 -6.50
CA THR A 243 -1.91 -4.99 -6.47
C THR A 243 -1.71 -5.81 -5.21
N ARG A 244 -1.02 -6.95 -5.32
CA ARG A 244 -0.36 -7.60 -4.18
C ARG A 244 1.00 -6.93 -4.03
N HIS A 245 1.08 -5.92 -3.20
CA HIS A 245 2.22 -5.02 -3.10
C HIS A 245 3.10 -5.35 -1.89
N TYR A 246 4.39 -5.00 -1.97
CA TYR A 246 5.28 -5.03 -0.81
C TYR A 246 4.77 -4.09 0.28
N ALA A 247 4.48 -4.64 1.46
CA ALA A 247 4.06 -3.86 2.61
C ALA A 247 5.14 -2.84 3.00
N ASP A 248 6.40 -3.28 2.96
CA ASP A 248 7.54 -2.45 3.32
C ASP A 248 7.83 -1.34 2.31
N TYR A 249 7.35 -1.44 1.06
CA TYR A 249 7.39 -0.28 0.16
C TYR A 249 6.54 0.87 0.71
N TYR A 250 5.30 0.59 1.13
CA TYR A 250 4.43 1.60 1.72
C TYR A 250 4.99 2.17 3.02
N ASN A 251 5.55 1.31 3.86
CA ASN A 251 6.17 1.71 5.12
C ASN A 251 7.35 2.65 4.86
N LEU A 252 8.27 2.25 3.98
CA LEU A 252 9.45 3.04 3.64
C LEU A 252 9.07 4.39 3.03
N ILE A 253 8.17 4.44 2.04
CA ILE A 253 7.82 5.73 1.43
C ILE A 253 7.08 6.64 2.42
N SER A 254 6.21 6.09 3.27
CA SER A 254 5.41 6.89 4.22
C SER A 254 6.28 7.47 5.34
N PHE A 255 7.15 6.64 5.93
CA PHE A 255 7.97 7.07 7.07
C PHE A 255 9.19 7.90 6.65
N ARG A 256 9.77 7.64 5.47
CA ARG A 256 10.79 8.54 4.89
C ARG A 256 10.19 9.89 4.53
N PHE A 257 8.99 9.89 3.96
CA PHE A 257 8.26 11.12 3.66
C PHE A 257 8.00 11.94 4.93
N GLU A 258 7.48 11.30 5.97
CA GLU A 258 7.25 11.93 7.27
C GLU A 258 8.53 12.53 7.87
N GLN A 259 9.63 11.77 7.92
CA GLN A 259 10.91 12.25 8.44
C GLN A 259 11.46 13.43 7.63
N ALA A 260 11.42 13.33 6.29
CA ALA A 260 11.91 14.40 5.41
C ALA A 260 11.06 15.66 5.53
N LEU A 261 9.74 15.52 5.59
CA LEU A 261 8.81 16.63 5.75
C LEU A 261 8.97 17.30 7.11
N ALA A 262 9.09 16.52 8.20
CA ALA A 262 9.34 17.03 9.53
C ALA A 262 10.64 17.84 9.61
N GLU A 263 11.71 17.39 8.94
CA GLU A 263 12.98 18.11 8.88
C GLU A 263 12.86 19.43 8.12
N VAL A 264 12.17 19.44 6.98
CA VAL A 264 11.95 20.67 6.20
C VAL A 264 11.10 21.68 6.97
N LEU A 265 10.06 21.22 7.68
CA LEU A 265 9.16 22.08 8.44
C LEU A 265 9.86 22.81 9.61
N LYS A 266 10.98 22.28 10.14
CA LYS A 266 11.81 23.02 11.12
C LYS A 266 12.33 24.35 10.58
N ASN A 267 12.56 24.43 9.28
CA ASN A 267 13.12 25.61 8.61
C ASN A 267 12.10 26.35 7.73
N ARG A 268 10.97 25.72 7.41
CA ARG A 268 9.89 26.27 6.56
C ARG A 268 8.53 25.91 7.16
N PRO A 269 7.98 26.67 8.12
CA PRO A 269 6.77 26.29 8.82
C PRO A 269 5.49 26.42 7.97
N SER A 270 5.54 27.14 6.85
CA SER A 270 4.35 27.37 6.00
C SER A 270 4.08 26.23 5.02
N LEU A 271 2.85 25.73 5.09
CA LEU A 271 2.28 24.69 4.24
C LEU A 271 2.22 25.04 2.75
N THR A 272 1.88 26.29 2.44
CA THR A 272 1.74 26.76 1.05
C THR A 272 3.05 26.73 0.27
N ASP A 273 4.18 26.81 0.98
CA ASP A 273 5.50 26.80 0.36
C ASP A 273 5.95 25.37 0.02
N LEU A 274 5.36 24.37 0.70
CA LEU A 274 5.76 22.97 0.58
C LEU A 274 4.93 22.18 -0.42
N LEU A 275 3.69 22.54 -0.72
CA LEU A 275 2.84 21.75 -1.61
C LEU A 275 2.80 22.32 -3.03
N VAL A 276 3.01 21.47 -4.04
CA VAL A 276 2.95 21.85 -5.47
C VAL A 276 1.53 22.24 -5.89
N TYR A 277 0.52 21.72 -5.19
CA TYR A 277 -0.89 21.91 -5.50
C TYR A 277 -1.69 22.32 -4.26
N ASP A 278 -2.73 23.13 -4.49
CA ASP A 278 -3.90 23.20 -3.61
C ASP A 278 -4.58 21.82 -3.63
N TYR A 279 -4.03 20.84 -2.92
CA TYR A 279 -4.58 19.48 -2.79
C TYR A 279 -6.08 19.56 -2.45
N PRO A 280 -6.99 19.40 -3.44
CA PRO A 280 -8.38 19.84 -3.25
C PRO A 280 -9.10 19.01 -2.19
N ALA A 281 -8.56 17.83 -1.85
CA ALA A 281 -9.10 16.98 -0.80
C ALA A 281 -8.90 17.58 0.61
N LEU A 282 -7.75 18.20 0.89
CA LEU A 282 -7.33 18.58 2.25
C LEU A 282 -7.65 20.03 2.64
N PHE A 283 -7.57 20.97 1.69
CA PHE A 283 -7.69 22.40 1.99
C PHE A 283 -9.11 22.88 2.32
N HIS A 284 -10.13 22.00 2.29
CA HIS A 284 -11.47 22.32 2.76
C HIS A 284 -11.70 22.03 4.25
N TYR A 285 -10.73 21.42 4.93
CA TYR A 285 -10.81 21.19 6.37
C TYR A 285 -10.18 22.37 7.09
N LYS A 286 -11.02 23.28 7.62
CA LYS A 286 -10.56 24.46 8.40
C LYS A 286 -9.60 24.11 9.55
N GLN A 287 -9.67 22.90 10.10
CA GLN A 287 -8.79 22.43 11.17
C GLN A 287 -7.35 22.13 10.71
N TYR A 288 -7.10 22.05 9.40
CA TYR A 288 -5.77 21.80 8.83
C TYR A 288 -5.05 23.04 8.35
N ILE A 289 -5.69 24.21 8.45
CA ILE A 289 -5.12 25.50 8.04
C ILE A 289 -3.92 25.90 8.91
N ASN A 290 -3.79 25.33 10.12
CA ASN A 290 -2.69 25.59 11.06
C ASN A 290 -1.92 24.31 11.45
N LEU A 291 -1.99 23.23 10.68
CA LEU A 291 -1.18 22.05 11.00
C LEU A 291 0.27 22.28 10.61
N GLU A 292 1.17 22.01 11.55
CA GLU A 292 2.61 22.07 11.37
C GLU A 292 3.25 20.71 11.65
N GLY A 293 4.46 20.51 11.12
CA GLY A 293 5.30 19.34 11.39
C GLY A 293 4.61 17.99 11.16
N MET A 294 4.75 17.11 12.15
CA MET A 294 4.24 15.74 12.13
C MET A 294 2.72 15.65 11.92
N ALA A 295 1.95 16.56 12.51
CA ALA A 295 0.50 16.52 12.43
C ALA A 295 0.00 16.66 10.98
N LEU A 296 0.69 17.45 10.15
CA LEU A 296 0.43 17.53 8.73
C LEU A 296 0.72 16.19 8.04
N SER A 297 1.95 15.68 8.15
CA SER A 297 2.36 14.44 7.47
C SER A 297 1.40 13.27 7.77
N ARG A 298 1.00 13.10 9.03
CA ARG A 298 0.03 12.11 9.47
C ARG A 298 -1.33 12.30 8.82
N THR A 299 -1.81 13.55 8.76
CA THR A 299 -3.09 13.86 8.11
C THR A 299 -3.08 13.47 6.63
N LEU A 300 -1.99 13.74 5.92
CA LEU A 300 -1.82 13.38 4.51
C LEU A 300 -1.84 11.85 4.30
N LEU A 301 -1.14 11.11 5.18
CA LEU A 301 -1.02 9.66 5.11
C LEU A 301 -2.34 8.97 5.52
N ILE A 302 -3.02 9.48 6.55
CA ILE A 302 -4.35 9.01 6.98
C ILE A 302 -5.39 9.24 5.87
N GLU A 303 -5.32 10.36 5.15
CA GLU A 303 -6.22 10.63 4.03
C GLU A 303 -6.03 9.63 2.88
N ALA A 304 -4.79 9.17 2.63
CA ALA A 304 -4.57 8.06 1.70
C ALA A 304 -5.28 6.78 2.16
N GLY A 305 -5.24 6.49 3.47
CA GLY A 305 -6.03 5.44 4.11
C GLY A 305 -7.54 5.61 3.93
N HIS A 306 -8.08 6.83 4.12
CA HIS A 306 -9.51 7.11 3.90
C HIS A 306 -9.95 6.81 2.47
N ILE A 307 -9.16 7.26 1.48
CA ILE A 307 -9.41 7.05 0.06
C ILE A 307 -9.31 5.55 -0.29
N CYS A 308 -8.36 4.83 0.33
CA CYS A 308 -8.24 3.39 0.20
C CYS A 308 -9.49 2.68 0.73
N GLY A 309 -9.91 3.01 1.95
CA GLY A 309 -11.13 2.45 2.56
C GLY A 309 -12.36 2.71 1.69
N PHE A 310 -12.52 3.92 1.19
CA PHE A 310 -13.69 4.30 0.40
C PHE A 310 -13.79 3.49 -0.90
N ASN A 311 -12.72 3.46 -1.70
CA ASN A 311 -12.75 2.82 -3.01
C ASN A 311 -12.62 1.29 -2.90
N THR A 312 -11.70 0.80 -2.07
CA THR A 312 -11.42 -0.64 -1.97
C THR A 312 -12.51 -1.36 -1.19
N MET A 313 -12.81 -0.90 0.03
CA MET A 313 -13.80 -1.58 0.87
C MET A 313 -15.21 -1.35 0.33
N GLY A 314 -15.51 -0.12 -0.12
CA GLY A 314 -16.76 0.18 -0.82
C GLY A 314 -16.94 -0.66 -2.09
N GLY A 315 -15.89 -0.80 -2.91
CA GLY A 315 -15.90 -1.59 -4.13
C GLY A 315 -16.12 -3.08 -3.87
N ILE A 316 -15.45 -3.64 -2.85
CA ILE A 316 -15.68 -5.01 -2.38
C ILE A 316 -17.13 -5.18 -1.95
N MET A 317 -17.65 -4.34 -1.05
CA MET A 317 -19.03 -4.42 -0.55
C MET A 317 -20.11 -4.18 -1.61
N SER A 318 -19.73 -3.72 -2.80
CA SER A 318 -20.63 -3.50 -3.94
C SER A 318 -20.40 -4.49 -5.08
N SER A 319 -19.64 -5.56 -4.85
CA SER A 319 -19.27 -6.53 -5.88
C SER A 319 -20.08 -7.82 -5.80
N GLU A 320 -20.20 -8.51 -6.94
CA GLU A 320 -20.83 -9.85 -6.99
C GLU A 320 -20.13 -10.86 -6.07
N ALA A 321 -18.83 -10.71 -5.85
CA ALA A 321 -18.08 -11.56 -4.93
C ALA A 321 -18.54 -11.39 -3.47
N TRP A 322 -18.86 -10.16 -3.07
CA TRP A 322 -19.47 -9.90 -1.76
C TRP A 322 -20.86 -10.51 -1.67
N ASP A 323 -21.67 -10.36 -2.72
CA ASP A 323 -23.03 -10.91 -2.77
C ASP A 323 -23.05 -12.44 -2.73
N GLY A 324 -22.05 -13.09 -3.31
CA GLY A 324 -21.92 -14.54 -3.29
C GLY A 324 -21.32 -15.10 -1.98
N LEU A 325 -20.41 -14.37 -1.35
CA LEU A 325 -19.62 -14.88 -0.22
C LEU A 325 -20.10 -14.36 1.14
N VAL A 326 -20.35 -13.06 1.28
CA VAL A 326 -20.58 -12.40 2.57
C VAL A 326 -22.06 -12.06 2.79
N SER A 327 -22.74 -11.49 1.80
CA SER A 327 -24.16 -11.12 1.90
C SER A 327 -25.07 -12.25 2.42
N PRO A 328 -24.88 -13.54 2.08
CA PRO A 328 -25.72 -14.63 2.61
C PRO A 328 -25.62 -14.82 4.14
N MET A 329 -24.56 -14.31 4.78
CA MET A 329 -24.31 -14.42 6.21
C MET A 329 -24.87 -13.22 7.01
N ILE A 330 -25.31 -12.15 6.33
CA ILE A 330 -25.74 -10.89 6.95
C ILE A 330 -27.18 -11.03 7.45
N GLN A 331 -27.41 -10.78 8.75
CA GLN A 331 -28.77 -10.73 9.31
C GLN A 331 -29.15 -9.33 9.82
N ASN A 332 -28.16 -8.52 10.17
CA ASN A 332 -28.33 -7.13 10.61
C ASN A 332 -27.28 -6.21 9.98
N ARG A 333 -27.42 -4.89 10.19
CA ARG A 333 -26.54 -3.89 9.58
C ARG A 333 -25.09 -4.03 10.04
N GLU A 334 -24.89 -4.36 11.31
CA GLU A 334 -23.57 -4.49 11.93
C GLU A 334 -22.79 -5.72 11.41
N ASP A 335 -23.48 -6.80 11.00
CA ASP A 335 -22.86 -7.95 10.32
C ASP A 335 -22.10 -7.52 9.05
N TRP A 336 -22.56 -6.48 8.36
CA TRP A 336 -21.89 -5.95 7.18
C TRP A 336 -20.50 -5.41 7.53
N LEU A 337 -20.32 -4.80 8.72
CA LEU A 337 -19.03 -4.28 9.19
C LEU A 337 -18.10 -5.43 9.56
N HIS A 338 -18.63 -6.45 10.23
CA HIS A 338 -17.88 -7.66 10.54
C HIS A 338 -17.46 -8.43 9.28
N GLY A 339 -18.30 -8.43 8.25
CA GLY A 339 -18.03 -9.05 6.95
C GLY A 339 -16.84 -8.41 6.25
N ILE A 340 -16.81 -7.08 6.17
CA ILE A 340 -15.70 -6.38 5.51
C ILE A 340 -14.41 -6.45 6.34
N ILE A 341 -14.49 -6.51 7.67
CA ILE A 341 -13.33 -6.79 8.53
C ILE A 341 -12.79 -8.21 8.31
N ALA A 342 -13.65 -9.21 8.13
CA ALA A 342 -13.22 -10.56 7.78
C ALA A 342 -12.50 -10.59 6.43
N VAL A 343 -12.96 -9.81 5.44
CA VAL A 343 -12.23 -9.64 4.17
C VAL A 343 -10.87 -8.97 4.39
N ILE A 344 -10.78 -7.90 5.19
CA ILE A 344 -9.52 -7.22 5.52
C ILE A 344 -8.48 -8.20 6.09
N ASN A 345 -8.91 -9.14 6.93
CA ASN A 345 -8.03 -10.16 7.52
C ASN A 345 -7.42 -11.13 6.49
N ALA A 346 -7.94 -11.17 5.26
CA ALA A 346 -7.34 -11.92 4.15
C ALA A 346 -6.37 -11.08 3.28
N LEU A 347 -6.26 -9.77 3.51
CA LEU A 347 -5.49 -8.86 2.65
C LEU A 347 -4.04 -8.64 3.07
N GLY A 348 -3.60 -9.26 4.17
CA GLY A 348 -2.24 -9.12 4.71
C GLY A 348 -2.06 -7.94 5.67
N TRP A 349 -3.14 -7.27 6.09
CA TRP A 349 -3.08 -6.03 6.86
C TRP A 349 -2.87 -6.22 8.38
N GLY A 350 -2.48 -7.43 8.81
CA GLY A 350 -2.56 -7.87 10.19
C GLY A 350 -3.96 -8.43 10.53
N VAL A 351 -4.20 -8.71 11.80
CA VAL A 351 -5.47 -9.28 12.27
C VAL A 351 -6.30 -8.23 12.98
N TRP A 352 -7.43 -7.86 12.38
CA TRP A 352 -8.38 -6.87 12.85
C TRP A 352 -9.48 -7.50 13.70
N ARG A 353 -9.80 -6.86 14.82
CA ARG A 353 -10.95 -7.20 15.68
C ARG A 353 -11.72 -5.94 16.04
N VAL A 354 -13.04 -6.03 16.00
CA VAL A 354 -13.92 -5.04 16.63
C VAL A 354 -13.86 -5.27 18.14
N ALA A 355 -13.31 -4.31 18.86
CA ALA A 355 -13.25 -4.31 20.32
C ALA A 355 -14.52 -3.67 20.93
N GLU A 356 -15.07 -2.66 20.25
CA GLU A 356 -16.30 -1.96 20.64
C GLU A 356 -17.02 -1.49 19.38
N LEU A 357 -18.35 -1.62 19.36
CA LEU A 357 -19.21 -1.02 18.33
C LEU A 357 -20.47 -0.48 18.98
N VAL A 358 -20.64 0.83 18.94
CA VAL A 358 -21.89 1.53 19.24
C VAL A 358 -22.41 2.06 17.91
N PRO A 359 -23.51 1.47 17.37
CA PRO A 359 -24.01 1.83 16.05
C PRO A 359 -24.17 3.33 15.88
N ASN A 360 -23.70 3.85 14.75
CA ASN A 360 -23.84 5.25 14.39
C ASN A 360 -23.12 6.24 15.34
N GLU A 361 -22.28 5.77 16.26
CA GLU A 361 -21.64 6.63 17.28
C GLU A 361 -20.14 6.37 17.41
N ARG A 362 -19.74 5.11 17.59
CA ARG A 362 -18.36 4.75 17.94
C ARG A 362 -17.98 3.36 17.43
N LEU A 363 -16.75 3.25 16.93
CA LEU A 363 -16.10 1.98 16.62
C LEU A 363 -14.71 1.99 17.26
N VAL A 364 -14.33 0.91 17.94
CA VAL A 364 -12.94 0.67 18.36
C VAL A 364 -12.46 -0.60 17.68
N VAL A 365 -11.41 -0.47 16.87
CA VAL A 365 -10.74 -1.61 16.24
C VAL A 365 -9.37 -1.81 16.85
N ARG A 366 -9.01 -3.07 17.05
CA ARG A 366 -7.67 -3.50 17.45
C ARG A 366 -7.05 -4.31 16.34
N VAL A 367 -5.80 -4.01 16.01
CA VAL A 367 -5.05 -4.66 14.96
C VAL A 367 -3.78 -5.26 15.55
N TRP A 368 -3.73 -6.58 15.57
CA TRP A 368 -2.51 -7.31 15.90
C TRP A 368 -1.65 -7.38 14.66
N ARG A 369 -0.35 -7.16 14.83
CA ARG A 369 0.64 -7.35 13.76
C ARG A 369 0.32 -6.51 12.51
N SER A 370 -0.14 -5.28 12.69
CA SER A 370 -0.37 -4.35 11.57
C SER A 370 0.91 -4.19 10.76
N TYR A 371 0.79 -4.26 9.43
CA TYR A 371 1.99 -4.19 8.59
C TYR A 371 2.73 -2.85 8.71
N GLU A 372 2.03 -1.77 9.07
CA GLU A 372 2.60 -0.43 9.30
C GLU A 372 3.52 -0.42 10.53
N SER A 373 3.01 -0.82 11.70
CA SER A 373 3.83 -0.93 12.91
C SER A 373 4.97 -1.94 12.76
N LEU A 374 4.72 -3.11 12.15
CA LEU A 374 5.78 -4.10 11.96
C LEU A 374 6.87 -3.60 11.01
N GLY A 375 6.50 -2.88 9.95
CA GLY A 375 7.45 -2.25 9.05
C GLY A 375 8.22 -1.12 9.73
N TYR A 376 7.55 -0.28 10.52
CA TYR A 376 8.21 0.77 11.28
C TYR A 376 9.29 0.16 12.20
N LEU A 377 8.93 -0.86 12.98
CA LEU A 377 9.87 -1.59 13.84
C LEU A 377 11.04 -2.18 13.06
N ARG A 378 10.78 -2.76 11.88
CA ARG A 378 11.82 -3.34 11.02
C ARG A 378 12.78 -2.28 10.50
N TRP A 379 12.29 -1.13 10.05
CA TRP A 379 13.12 -0.18 9.29
C TRP A 379 13.68 0.98 10.12
N PHE A 380 12.94 1.38 11.15
CA PHE A 380 13.15 2.62 11.92
C PHE A 380 13.29 2.38 13.43
N GLY A 381 12.99 1.17 13.92
CA GLY A 381 13.07 0.84 15.33
C GLY A 381 11.78 1.21 16.09
N GLN A 382 11.88 1.55 17.37
CA GLN A 382 10.70 1.88 18.16
C GLN A 382 10.17 3.27 17.79
N ALA A 383 8.86 3.39 17.62
CA ALA A 383 8.20 4.67 17.36
C ALA A 383 7.97 5.43 18.68
N ASP A 384 8.10 6.75 18.64
CA ASP A 384 7.71 7.66 19.73
C ASP A 384 6.28 8.22 19.55
N HIS A 385 5.59 7.78 18.50
CA HIS A 385 4.23 8.21 18.16
C HIS A 385 3.44 7.14 17.38
N PRO A 386 2.11 7.31 17.20
CA PRO A 386 1.29 6.37 16.43
C PRO A 386 1.58 6.45 14.93
N VAL A 387 1.77 5.29 14.28
CA VAL A 387 2.26 5.17 12.89
C VAL A 387 1.37 4.35 11.96
N ASP A 388 0.21 3.87 12.43
CA ASP A 388 -0.72 3.07 11.62
C ASP A 388 -1.73 3.98 10.90
N TYR A 389 -1.23 4.72 9.91
CA TYR A 389 -1.98 5.76 9.18
C TYR A 389 -3.08 5.18 8.29
N LEU A 390 -2.78 4.10 7.56
CA LEU A 390 -3.77 3.41 6.76
C LEU A 390 -4.84 2.78 7.64
N VAL A 391 -4.46 2.08 8.72
CA VAL A 391 -5.43 1.49 9.66
C VAL A 391 -6.40 2.57 10.16
N THR A 392 -5.88 3.73 10.55
CA THR A 392 -6.67 4.86 11.04
C THR A 392 -7.64 5.38 9.97
N GLY A 393 -7.16 5.62 8.76
CA GLY A 393 -7.99 6.10 7.65
C GLY A 393 -9.03 5.08 7.20
N VAL A 394 -8.68 3.80 7.11
CA VAL A 394 -9.64 2.76 6.72
C VAL A 394 -10.74 2.63 7.75
N ALA A 395 -10.41 2.57 9.06
CA ALA A 395 -11.42 2.43 10.11
C ALA A 395 -12.44 3.58 10.11
N ALA A 396 -11.98 4.82 9.92
CA ALA A 396 -12.85 5.98 9.78
C ALA A 396 -13.70 5.92 8.50
N SER A 397 -13.10 5.52 7.38
CA SER A 397 -13.80 5.36 6.10
C SER A 397 -14.91 4.31 6.17
N LEU A 398 -14.71 3.20 6.88
CA LEU A 398 -15.75 2.19 7.09
C LEU A 398 -16.97 2.81 7.79
N MET A 399 -16.78 3.55 8.88
CA MET A 399 -17.90 4.21 9.57
C MET A 399 -18.58 5.26 8.68
N ASN A 400 -17.83 6.01 7.89
CA ASN A 400 -18.39 6.97 6.91
C ASN A 400 -19.22 6.28 5.83
N LEU A 401 -18.70 5.23 5.19
CA LEU A 401 -19.43 4.44 4.20
C LEU A 401 -20.71 3.84 4.79
N PHE A 402 -20.64 3.34 6.02
CA PHE A 402 -21.75 2.63 6.64
C PHE A 402 -22.85 3.57 7.13
N TYR A 403 -22.50 4.58 7.91
CA TYR A 403 -23.47 5.36 8.68
C TYR A 403 -23.76 6.73 8.08
N GLU A 404 -22.80 7.36 7.39
CA GLU A 404 -23.06 8.60 6.65
C GLU A 404 -23.49 8.33 5.20
N GLY A 405 -22.94 7.26 4.60
CA GLY A 405 -23.16 6.93 3.20
C GLY A 405 -24.28 5.93 2.92
N ASP A 406 -24.51 4.98 3.82
CA ASP A 406 -25.38 3.81 3.62
C ASP A 406 -24.93 2.92 2.44
N ILE A 407 -23.71 2.38 2.53
CA ILE A 407 -23.12 1.47 1.52
C ILE A 407 -24.00 0.26 1.16
N THR A 408 -24.92 -0.16 2.03
CA THR A 408 -25.83 -1.29 1.79
C THR A 408 -26.84 -1.02 0.66
N ARG A 409 -26.91 0.22 0.15
CA ARG A 409 -27.71 0.60 -1.02
C ARG A 409 -26.92 0.61 -2.33
N HIS A 410 -25.65 0.15 -2.30
CA HIS A 410 -24.74 0.17 -3.45
C HIS A 410 -24.64 1.54 -4.14
N PRO A 411 -24.34 2.62 -3.39
CA PRO A 411 -24.12 3.94 -3.96
C PRO A 411 -22.98 3.91 -4.98
N ARG A 412 -23.06 4.81 -5.96
CA ARG A 412 -21.95 5.02 -6.90
C ARG A 412 -20.76 5.62 -6.14
N LEU A 413 -19.64 4.90 -6.12
CA LEU A 413 -18.40 5.34 -5.51
C LEU A 413 -17.65 6.28 -6.46
N ASP A 414 -17.97 7.57 -6.39
CA ASP A 414 -17.27 8.62 -7.12
C ASP A 414 -16.73 9.70 -6.17
N LEU A 415 -15.97 10.65 -6.73
CA LEU A 415 -15.33 11.71 -5.95
C LEU A 415 -16.35 12.64 -5.27
N ASN A 416 -17.52 12.86 -5.89
CA ASN A 416 -18.56 13.70 -5.30
C ASN A 416 -19.15 13.03 -4.07
N TYR A 417 -19.43 11.73 -4.17
CA TYR A 417 -19.93 10.95 -3.06
C TYR A 417 -18.88 10.80 -1.94
N TYR A 418 -17.61 10.63 -2.29
CA TYR A 418 -16.50 10.67 -1.33
C TYR A 418 -16.52 11.98 -0.53
N TYR A 419 -16.62 13.12 -1.20
CA TYR A 419 -16.70 14.42 -0.54
C TYR A 419 -17.96 14.59 0.30
N GLN A 420 -19.11 14.10 -0.19
CA GLN A 420 -20.37 14.20 0.55
C GLN A 420 -20.27 13.53 1.93
N ILE A 421 -19.77 12.30 2.00
CA ILE A 421 -19.78 11.54 3.26
C ILE A 421 -18.61 11.91 4.17
N ASN A 422 -17.41 12.14 3.61
CA ASN A 422 -16.21 12.43 4.42
C ASN A 422 -16.10 13.90 4.83
N ARG A 423 -16.81 14.81 4.15
CA ARG A 423 -16.89 16.24 4.54
C ARG A 423 -18.19 16.59 5.26
N SER A 424 -19.06 15.61 5.48
CA SER A 424 -20.26 15.77 6.31
C SER A 424 -19.86 16.34 7.67
N ALA A 425 -20.69 17.23 8.21
CA ALA A 425 -20.54 17.72 9.59
C ALA A 425 -20.62 16.57 10.62
N ASN A 426 -21.22 15.46 10.21
CA ASN A 426 -21.41 14.27 11.02
C ASN A 426 -20.40 13.15 10.67
N SER A 427 -19.43 13.40 9.78
CA SER A 427 -18.39 12.42 9.43
C SER A 427 -17.67 11.85 10.64
N PHE A 428 -17.23 10.60 10.50
CA PHE A 428 -16.43 9.86 11.47
C PHE A 428 -14.95 10.07 11.23
N TRP A 429 -14.20 10.15 12.32
CA TRP A 429 -12.75 10.34 12.34
C TRP A 429 -12.11 9.34 13.29
N GLY A 430 -10.97 8.80 12.88
CA GLY A 430 -10.16 7.86 13.64
C GLY A 430 -9.05 8.56 14.40
N GLU A 431 -8.82 8.13 15.63
CA GLU A 431 -7.65 8.45 16.43
C GLU A 431 -6.99 7.14 16.85
N GLN A 432 -5.69 7.01 16.58
CA GLN A 432 -4.92 5.87 17.05
C GLN A 432 -4.56 6.04 18.53
N THR A 433 -5.18 5.24 19.40
CA THR A 433 -5.05 5.30 20.86
C THR A 433 -3.93 4.42 21.40
N LEU A 434 -3.61 3.31 20.71
CA LEU A 434 -2.49 2.42 21.03
C LEU A 434 -1.73 2.07 19.75
N CYS A 435 -0.43 1.82 19.88
CA CYS A 435 0.45 1.53 18.76
C CYS A 435 1.44 0.42 19.11
N LEU A 436 1.44 -0.64 18.30
CA LEU A 436 2.37 -1.76 18.47
C LEU A 436 3.82 -1.29 18.34
N ALA A 437 4.14 -0.40 17.40
CA ALA A 437 5.49 0.14 17.23
C ALA A 437 5.96 1.03 18.41
N MET A 438 5.04 1.51 19.25
CA MET A 438 5.36 2.23 20.50
C MET A 438 5.57 1.28 21.69
N GLY A 439 5.41 -0.03 21.51
CA GLY A 439 5.62 -1.05 22.55
C GLY A 439 4.34 -1.63 23.16
N HIS A 440 3.17 -1.36 22.58
CA HIS A 440 1.91 -2.00 22.96
C HIS A 440 1.77 -3.40 22.34
N ASP A 441 0.82 -4.19 22.83
CA ASP A 441 0.56 -5.55 22.33
C ASP A 441 -0.09 -5.56 20.94
N PHE A 442 -0.82 -4.50 20.61
CA PHE A 442 -1.54 -4.29 19.36
C PHE A 442 -1.69 -2.79 19.12
N SER A 443 -2.10 -2.44 17.91
CA SER A 443 -2.53 -1.09 17.59
C SER A 443 -4.03 -0.95 17.78
N GLU A 444 -4.50 0.19 18.30
CA GLU A 444 -5.92 0.45 18.54
C GLU A 444 -6.30 1.78 17.90
N VAL A 445 -7.41 1.78 17.17
CA VAL A 445 -8.01 2.98 16.59
C VAL A 445 -9.43 3.13 17.12
N ALA A 446 -9.69 4.28 17.72
CA ALA A 446 -11.03 4.71 18.10
C ALA A 446 -11.59 5.67 17.05
N VAL A 447 -12.74 5.31 16.48
CA VAL A 447 -13.47 6.09 15.49
C VAL A 447 -14.72 6.65 16.13
N THR A 448 -14.92 7.97 16.06
CA THR A 448 -16.09 8.64 16.61
C THR A 448 -16.62 9.72 15.66
N ARG A 449 -17.88 10.12 15.85
CA ARG A 449 -18.43 11.27 15.14
C ARG A 449 -17.62 12.52 15.45
N ARG A 450 -17.40 13.34 14.42
CA ARG A 450 -16.81 14.67 14.56
C ARG A 450 -17.67 15.52 15.49
N LYS A 451 -17.16 15.83 16.68
CA LYS A 451 -17.71 16.94 17.48
C LYS A 451 -17.20 18.23 16.85
N ARG A 452 -18.10 19.17 16.51
CA ARG A 452 -17.69 20.52 16.10
C ARG A 452 -16.85 21.13 17.23
N GLY A 453 -15.57 21.37 16.95
CA GLY A 453 -14.76 22.36 17.65
C GLY A 453 -14.95 23.72 17.01
#